data_AF-A0A1E7FS64-F1
#
_entry.id   AF-A0A1E7FS64-F1
#
_cell.length_a   1.000
_cell.length_b   1.000
_cell.length_c   1.000
_cell.angle_alpha   90.00
_cell.angle_beta   90.00
_cell.angle_gamma   90.00
#
_symmetry.space_group_name_H-M   'P 1'
#
loop_
_entity.id
_entity.type
_entity.pdbx_description
1 polymer ?
#
loop_
_entity_poly.entity_id
_entity_poly.type
_entity_poly.pdbx_seq_one_letter_code
_entity_poly.pdbx_strand_id
1 'polypeptide(L)'
;MEEETNNNSNDDVCGNPYLALRARNQARLKELGLYTFPKAKTRTRTTTTRSNNKKHSTPSILAIVTPSRRSSRISGQPIKANYMEVSNTLLNDTKRHHQRGTKRSLTVLDDDDDNDADERIYNMDKQLKKKIISSKKSSSISEPAANSVRSISLDTSKLVLKFLGKPMETFGKDFVIHNTFSEVAYPDDVHRLQGVSRLSFNKYCGVQEWKNSIYLWINLGGPNDFSSNGRCVSWFGGSKMREDSPVIQRLIHMGKETASNNSSISSSRIILWCRHNDAQTKKLLPYTCMGRLAYESHVPGSQPVTFTWRLIDYDSIMNSQTTREYFQEATGSG
;
A
#
# COMPACT_ATOMS: atom_id res chain seq x y z
N MET A 1 12.87 14.64 69.76
CA MET A 1 12.50 13.45 68.96
C MET A 1 11.89 14.01 67.69
N GLU A 2 12.75 14.29 66.73
CA GLU A 2 12.39 14.84 65.42
C GLU A 2 12.38 13.67 64.44
N GLU A 3 11.22 13.36 63.88
CA GLU A 3 11.07 12.38 62.79
C GLU A 3 11.17 13.13 61.46
N GLU A 4 12.32 13.03 60.81
CA GLU A 4 12.53 13.45 59.43
C GLU A 4 11.91 12.42 58.47
N THR A 5 10.86 12.83 57.76
CA THR A 5 10.28 12.04 56.66
C THR A 5 10.94 12.44 55.35
N ASN A 6 11.75 11.52 54.82
CA ASN A 6 12.51 11.65 53.60
C ASN A 6 11.62 11.37 52.38
N ASN A 7 10.97 12.41 51.84
CA ASN A 7 10.20 12.33 50.59
C ASN A 7 11.14 12.51 49.40
N ASN A 8 11.65 11.39 48.87
CA ASN A 8 12.44 11.39 47.65
C ASN A 8 11.52 11.23 46.43
N SER A 9 11.19 12.38 45.83
CA SER A 9 10.58 12.52 44.52
C SER A 9 11.58 12.15 43.42
N ASN A 10 11.28 11.16 42.59
CA ASN A 10 11.78 11.05 41.21
C ASN A 10 11.17 9.81 40.54
N ASP A 11 10.01 9.96 39.88
CA ASP A 11 9.53 8.98 38.90
C ASP A 11 8.59 9.65 37.86
N ASP A 12 8.94 10.87 37.42
CA ASP A 12 8.35 11.48 36.22
C ASP A 12 9.26 11.22 35.00
N VAL A 13 9.49 9.95 34.71
CA VAL A 13 9.90 9.54 33.37
C VAL A 13 8.63 9.15 32.64
N CYS A 14 8.10 10.09 31.85
CA CYS A 14 7.04 9.89 30.87
C CYS A 14 7.46 8.75 29.91
N GLY A 15 7.18 7.53 30.35
CA GLY A 15 7.58 6.31 29.68
C GLY A 15 6.68 6.08 28.49
N ASN A 16 7.29 5.97 27.31
CA ASN A 16 6.60 5.58 26.09
C ASN A 16 5.62 4.41 26.40
N PRO A 17 4.30 4.59 26.22
CA PRO A 17 3.29 3.61 26.66
C PRO A 17 3.48 2.24 26.00
N TYR A 18 4.14 2.20 24.84
CA TYR A 18 4.51 0.95 24.18
C TYR A 18 5.59 0.15 24.91
N LEU A 19 6.51 0.80 25.62
CA LEU A 19 7.53 0.10 26.42
C LEU A 19 6.90 -0.52 27.67
N ALA A 20 6.00 0.19 28.33
CA ALA A 20 5.23 -0.34 29.47
C ALA A 20 4.35 -1.53 29.05
N LEU A 21 3.64 -1.42 27.93
CA LEU A 21 2.84 -2.52 27.38
C LEU A 21 3.71 -3.73 27.00
N ARG A 22 4.90 -3.48 26.43
CA ARG A 22 5.86 -4.54 26.07
C ARG A 22 6.40 -5.26 27.32
N ALA A 23 6.73 -4.53 28.38
CA ALA A 23 7.18 -5.12 29.64
C ALA A 23 6.09 -5.99 30.28
N ARG A 24 4.84 -5.50 30.31
CA ARG A 24 3.69 -6.26 30.82
C ARG A 24 3.45 -7.56 30.03
N ASN A 25 3.57 -7.51 28.71
CA ASN A 25 3.44 -8.70 27.86
C ASN A 25 4.61 -9.68 28.05
N GLN A 26 5.84 -9.19 28.24
CA GLN A 26 6.99 -10.05 28.54
C GLN A 26 6.84 -10.76 29.88
N ALA A 27 6.37 -10.07 30.92
CA ALA A 27 6.09 -10.67 32.22
C ALA A 27 5.02 -11.77 32.12
N ARG A 28 3.91 -11.50 31.42
CA ARG A 28 2.84 -12.49 31.20
C ARG A 28 3.30 -13.71 30.41
N LEU A 29 4.14 -13.53 29.39
CA LEU A 29 4.73 -14.65 28.64
C LEU A 29 5.65 -15.49 29.51
N LYS A 30 6.35 -14.88 30.48
CA LYS A 30 7.23 -15.58 31.42
C LYS A 30 6.41 -16.42 32.42
N GLU A 31 5.32 -15.86 32.93
CA GLU A 31 4.36 -16.56 33.81
C GLU A 31 3.73 -17.78 33.12
N LEU A 32 3.41 -17.67 31.83
CA LEU A 32 2.84 -18.76 31.03
C LEU A 32 3.88 -19.80 30.56
N GLY A 33 5.17 -19.63 30.87
CA GLY A 33 6.24 -20.51 30.38
C GLY A 33 6.49 -20.44 28.86
N LEU A 34 5.95 -19.42 28.18
CA LEU A 34 6.08 -19.22 26.74
C LEU A 34 7.23 -18.28 26.36
N TYR A 35 7.86 -17.65 27.35
CA TYR A 35 8.96 -16.73 27.11
C TYR A 35 10.25 -17.47 26.76
N THR A 36 10.63 -17.42 25.49
CA THR A 36 11.93 -17.93 25.01
C THR A 36 12.96 -16.80 25.01
N PHE A 37 14.07 -16.98 25.73
CA PHE A 37 15.17 -16.02 25.67
C PHE A 37 15.76 -16.01 24.25
N PRO A 38 15.98 -14.83 23.63
CA PRO A 38 16.61 -14.76 22.33
C PRO A 38 18.02 -15.35 22.44
N LYS A 39 18.23 -16.52 21.81
CA LYS A 39 19.54 -17.15 21.73
C LYS A 39 20.52 -16.14 21.15
N ALA A 40 21.53 -15.78 21.93
CA ALA A 40 22.59 -14.89 21.47
C ALA A 40 23.20 -15.49 20.20
N LYS A 41 23.08 -14.77 19.08
CA LYS A 41 23.67 -15.22 17.83
C LYS A 41 25.18 -15.03 17.94
N THR A 42 25.90 -16.09 18.32
CA THR A 42 27.35 -16.16 18.21
C THR A 42 27.70 -15.99 16.74
N ARG A 43 28.13 -14.79 16.37
CA ARG A 43 28.42 -14.43 15.00
C ARG A 43 29.79 -14.98 14.65
N THR A 44 29.86 -16.25 14.25
CA THR A 44 31.08 -16.84 13.69
C THR A 44 31.41 -16.12 12.38
N ARG A 45 32.51 -15.38 12.44
CA ARG A 45 33.01 -14.54 11.35
C ARG A 45 33.87 -15.43 10.45
N THR A 46 33.25 -16.11 9.49
CA THR A 46 33.97 -16.87 8.46
C THR A 46 34.54 -15.91 7.41
N THR A 47 35.83 -15.64 7.54
CA THR A 47 36.64 -14.91 6.58
C THR A 47 36.92 -15.83 5.40
N THR A 48 36.24 -15.64 4.27
CA THR A 48 36.57 -16.33 3.01
C THR A 48 37.57 -15.47 2.24
N THR A 49 38.83 -15.90 2.24
CA THR A 49 39.90 -15.38 1.39
C THR A 49 39.69 -15.90 -0.04
N ARG A 50 39.55 -14.96 -0.97
CA ARG A 50 39.36 -15.21 -2.40
C ARG A 50 40.74 -15.33 -3.05
N SER A 51 41.20 -16.55 -3.33
CA SER A 51 42.44 -16.76 -4.08
C SER A 51 42.19 -16.58 -5.58
N ASN A 52 43.00 -15.71 -6.18
CA ASN A 52 43.13 -15.57 -7.63
C ASN A 52 44.04 -16.69 -8.12
N ASN A 53 43.56 -17.54 -9.02
CA ASN A 53 44.44 -18.38 -9.84
C ASN A 53 44.21 -18.12 -11.33
N LYS A 54 45.32 -17.87 -12.01
CA LYS A 54 45.49 -17.47 -13.41
C LYS A 54 46.21 -18.63 -14.13
N LYS A 55 45.91 -18.80 -15.43
CA LYS A 55 46.59 -19.67 -16.44
C LYS A 55 46.17 -21.15 -16.38
N HIS A 56 45.92 -21.89 -17.46
CA HIS A 56 46.56 -21.95 -18.78
C HIS A 56 45.57 -22.18 -19.94
N SER A 57 46.07 -21.82 -21.13
CA SER A 57 45.58 -22.02 -22.49
C SER A 57 45.82 -23.43 -23.04
N THR A 58 44.88 -23.95 -23.85
CA THR A 58 45.14 -24.60 -25.16
C THR A 58 43.83 -24.84 -25.93
N PRO A 59 43.87 -24.92 -27.28
CA PRO A 59 42.67 -24.94 -28.14
C PRO A 59 42.30 -26.36 -28.59
N SER A 60 41.00 -26.63 -28.80
CA SER A 60 40.55 -27.78 -29.58
C SER A 60 39.10 -27.63 -30.08
N ILE A 61 39.00 -27.40 -31.39
CA ILE A 61 38.13 -28.04 -32.40
C ILE A 61 36.62 -28.21 -32.12
N LEU A 62 35.85 -27.50 -32.97
CA LEU A 62 34.52 -27.79 -33.54
C LEU A 62 33.59 -28.73 -32.74
N ALA A 63 32.66 -28.12 -31.99
CA ALA A 63 31.43 -28.79 -31.59
C ALA A 63 30.23 -27.84 -31.73
N ILE A 64 29.20 -28.39 -32.38
CA ILE A 64 27.93 -27.77 -32.78
C ILE A 64 27.20 -27.20 -31.56
N VAL A 65 26.89 -25.89 -31.62
CA VAL A 65 26.12 -25.17 -30.61
C VAL A 65 24.64 -25.51 -30.77
N THR A 66 24.09 -26.27 -29.83
CA THR A 66 22.65 -26.26 -29.55
C THR A 66 22.43 -25.56 -28.21
N PRO A 67 21.44 -24.65 -28.08
CA PRO A 67 21.24 -23.90 -26.85
C PRO A 67 20.69 -24.81 -25.75
N SER A 68 21.53 -25.05 -24.74
CA SER A 68 21.18 -25.73 -23.49
C SER A 68 20.16 -24.91 -22.70
N ARG A 69 18.90 -25.33 -22.79
CA ARG A 69 17.75 -24.74 -22.08
C ARG A 69 17.78 -25.20 -20.63
N ARG A 70 18.32 -24.35 -19.76
CA ARG A 70 18.45 -24.56 -18.32
C ARG A 70 17.09 -24.30 -17.61
N SER A 71 16.22 -25.30 -17.55
CA SER A 71 15.14 -25.35 -16.55
C SER A 71 14.75 -26.78 -16.19
N SER A 72 15.51 -27.41 -15.30
CA SER A 72 15.00 -28.55 -14.52
C SER A 72 14.19 -27.99 -13.34
N ARG A 73 12.94 -27.57 -13.60
CA ARG A 73 11.93 -27.53 -12.55
C ARG A 73 11.21 -28.87 -12.55
N ILE A 74 11.44 -29.58 -11.45
CA ILE A 74 10.81 -30.82 -11.02
C ILE A 74 9.31 -30.76 -11.32
N SER A 75 8.92 -31.57 -12.29
CA SER A 75 7.55 -31.96 -12.60
C SER A 75 7.21 -33.16 -11.72
N GLY A 76 6.00 -33.18 -11.14
CA GLY A 76 5.39 -34.42 -10.66
C GLY A 76 5.19 -34.53 -9.15
N GLN A 77 4.24 -33.76 -8.61
CA GLN A 77 3.40 -34.21 -7.49
C GLN A 77 1.98 -33.63 -7.71
N PRO A 78 0.92 -34.45 -7.74
CA PRO A 78 -0.44 -33.96 -7.76
C PRO A 78 -0.74 -33.25 -6.43
N ILE A 79 -1.05 -31.95 -6.51
CA ILE A 79 -1.52 -31.18 -5.36
C ILE A 79 -2.92 -31.68 -5.03
N LYS A 80 -3.04 -32.60 -4.05
CA LYS A 80 -4.30 -32.82 -3.34
C LYS A 80 -4.65 -31.52 -2.63
N ALA A 81 -5.74 -30.88 -3.03
CA ALA A 81 -6.33 -29.79 -2.29
C ALA A 81 -6.86 -30.35 -0.96
N ASN A 82 -6.08 -30.21 0.11
CA ASN A 82 -6.52 -30.54 1.46
C ASN A 82 -7.18 -29.29 2.05
N TYR A 83 -8.51 -29.20 1.90
CA TYR A 83 -9.32 -28.25 2.64
C TYR A 83 -9.47 -28.75 4.08
N MET A 84 -8.51 -28.39 4.93
CA MET A 84 -8.76 -28.34 6.36
C MET A 84 -9.30 -26.95 6.67
N GLU A 85 -10.61 -26.87 6.90
CA GLU A 85 -11.21 -25.78 7.66
C GLU A 85 -10.53 -25.73 9.03
N VAL A 86 -9.90 -24.59 9.36
CA VAL A 86 -9.40 -24.36 10.70
C VAL A 86 -9.88 -22.99 11.17
N SER A 87 -10.89 -23.10 12.03
CA SER A 87 -11.31 -22.22 13.11
C SER A 87 -10.18 -21.37 13.70
N ASN A 88 -10.50 -20.10 13.97
CA ASN A 88 -9.91 -19.21 14.97
C ASN A 88 -8.49 -19.54 15.47
N THR A 89 -7.49 -18.78 15.05
CA THR A 89 -6.35 -18.43 15.91
C THR A 89 -5.63 -17.18 15.44
N LEU A 90 -5.08 -16.49 16.44
CA LEU A 90 -4.54 -15.14 16.44
C LEU A 90 -3.20 -14.98 15.71
N LEU A 91 -3.01 -13.76 15.21
CA LEU A 91 -1.81 -12.89 15.25
C LEU A 91 -0.39 -13.46 15.03
N ASN A 92 0.31 -12.67 14.19
CA ASN A 92 1.74 -12.37 14.16
C ASN A 92 2.66 -13.31 13.37
N ASP A 93 2.99 -12.88 12.15
CA ASP A 93 4.38 -12.99 11.70
C ASP A 93 4.76 -11.91 10.68
N THR A 94 5.70 -11.03 11.04
CA THR A 94 6.62 -10.32 10.11
C THR A 94 7.48 -9.33 10.89
N LYS A 95 8.76 -9.65 11.13
CA LYS A 95 9.85 -8.63 11.21
C LYS A 95 11.16 -9.17 10.64
N ARG A 96 11.47 -8.80 9.39
CA ARG A 96 12.85 -8.77 8.86
C ARG A 96 13.46 -7.42 9.24
N HIS A 97 14.47 -7.45 10.11
CA HIS A 97 15.23 -6.29 10.56
C HIS A 97 16.43 -6.06 9.62
N HIS A 98 16.53 -4.89 9.00
CA HIS A 98 17.77 -4.37 8.42
C HIS A 98 18.33 -3.31 9.37
N GLN A 99 19.53 -3.56 9.91
CA GLN A 99 20.34 -2.54 10.56
C GLN A 99 21.39 -2.07 9.54
N ARG A 100 21.35 -0.80 9.16
CA ARG A 100 22.48 -0.12 8.51
C ARG A 100 22.96 0.96 9.47
N GLY A 101 24.08 0.69 10.11
CA GLY A 101 24.87 1.69 10.80
C GLY A 101 25.60 2.55 9.77
N THR A 102 25.51 3.87 9.95
CA THR A 102 26.26 4.84 9.16
C THR A 102 27.11 5.62 10.16
N LYS A 103 28.37 5.23 10.29
CA LYS A 103 29.38 6.02 11.00
C LYS A 103 29.77 7.17 10.07
N ARG A 104 29.46 8.41 10.45
CA ARG A 104 30.09 9.60 9.86
C ARG A 104 31.23 10.00 10.79
N SER A 105 32.44 9.93 10.24
CA SER A 105 33.66 10.47 10.83
C SER A 105 33.61 11.99 10.68
N LEU A 106 33.72 12.70 11.80
CA LEU A 106 33.88 14.15 11.86
C LEU A 106 35.37 14.42 11.62
N THR A 107 35.74 15.05 10.51
CA THR A 107 37.07 15.63 10.30
C THR A 107 36.96 17.13 10.56
N VAL A 108 37.60 17.57 11.63
CA VAL A 108 37.93 18.96 11.90
C VAL A 108 39.03 19.36 10.92
N LEU A 109 38.83 20.44 10.18
CA LEU A 109 39.90 21.13 9.44
C LEU A 109 39.85 22.58 9.87
N ASP A 110 41.01 23.02 10.34
CA ASP A 110 41.31 24.34 10.84
C ASP A 110 41.33 25.39 9.71
N ASP A 111 41.06 26.62 10.15
CA ASP A 111 41.03 27.86 9.39
C ASP A 111 42.40 28.23 8.81
N ASP A 112 42.38 28.91 7.67
CA ASP A 112 43.31 29.96 7.20
C ASP A 112 43.33 29.95 5.66
N ASP A 113 42.63 30.91 5.02
CA ASP A 113 43.10 31.75 3.89
C ASP A 113 41.89 32.43 3.20
N ASP A 114 41.60 33.67 3.60
CA ASP A 114 40.45 34.49 3.17
C ASP A 114 40.73 35.22 1.84
N ASN A 115 40.81 34.51 0.70
CA ASN A 115 40.90 35.22 -0.58
C ASN A 115 40.45 34.50 -1.87
N ASP A 116 39.54 33.50 -1.83
CA ASP A 116 39.01 32.88 -3.07
C ASP A 116 37.59 32.28 -2.92
N ALA A 117 36.67 33.00 -2.27
CA ALA A 117 35.33 32.48 -1.95
C ALA A 117 34.40 32.32 -3.18
N ASP A 118 34.55 33.16 -4.22
CA ASP A 118 33.56 33.23 -5.30
C ASP A 118 33.74 32.18 -6.41
N GLU A 119 34.96 31.69 -6.68
CA GLU A 119 35.17 30.62 -7.68
C GLU A 119 34.84 29.22 -7.14
N ARG A 120 34.97 28.98 -5.83
CA ARG A 120 34.67 27.66 -5.22
C ARG A 120 33.17 27.35 -5.24
N ILE A 121 32.30 28.35 -5.06
CA ILE A 121 30.84 28.17 -5.10
C ILE A 121 30.39 27.74 -6.50
N TYR A 122 30.94 28.35 -7.56
CA TYR A 122 30.57 28.03 -8.94
C TYR A 122 31.01 26.61 -9.37
N ASN A 123 32.18 26.16 -8.92
CA ASN A 123 32.69 24.82 -9.25
C ASN A 123 32.05 23.69 -8.42
N MET A 124 31.67 23.93 -7.16
CA MET A 124 30.90 22.95 -6.37
C MET A 124 29.51 22.68 -6.97
N ASP A 125 28.85 23.72 -7.47
CA ASP A 125 27.52 23.62 -8.06
C ASP A 125 27.53 22.87 -9.41
N LYS A 126 28.63 22.99 -10.17
CA LYS A 126 28.87 22.25 -11.43
C LYS A 126 29.19 20.77 -11.18
N GLN A 127 29.91 20.44 -10.10
CA GLN A 127 30.18 19.04 -9.72
C GLN A 127 28.96 18.34 -9.09
N LEU A 128 28.15 19.06 -8.29
CA LEU A 128 26.87 18.55 -7.77
C LEU A 128 25.89 18.27 -8.91
N LYS A 129 25.77 19.17 -9.90
CA LYS A 129 24.94 18.95 -11.10
C LYS A 129 25.41 17.75 -11.93
N LYS A 130 26.72 17.53 -12.11
CA LYS A 130 27.24 16.33 -12.82
C LYS A 130 27.01 15.01 -12.06
N LYS A 131 27.04 15.02 -10.73
CA LYS A 131 26.83 13.80 -9.91
C LYS A 131 25.34 13.42 -9.78
N ILE A 132 24.42 14.39 -9.88
CA ILE A 132 22.97 14.14 -9.87
C ILE A 132 22.48 13.51 -11.20
N ILE A 133 23.12 13.82 -12.32
CA ILE A 133 22.72 13.31 -13.65
C ILE A 133 23.19 11.86 -13.88
N SER A 134 24.24 11.40 -13.20
CA SER A 134 24.93 10.14 -13.53
C SER A 134 24.37 8.84 -12.91
N SER A 135 23.32 8.86 -12.08
CA SER A 135 22.93 7.64 -11.32
C SER A 135 21.46 7.22 -11.34
N LYS A 136 20.58 7.91 -12.07
CA LYS A 136 19.23 7.38 -12.31
C LYS A 136 19.27 6.33 -13.41
N LYS A 137 19.73 5.12 -13.07
CA LYS A 137 19.33 3.90 -13.81
C LYS A 137 17.80 3.85 -13.73
N SER A 138 17.14 4.35 -14.77
CA SER A 138 15.71 4.18 -14.98
C SER A 138 15.47 2.68 -15.07
N SER A 139 15.12 2.05 -13.95
CA SER A 139 14.54 0.72 -14.00
C SER A 139 13.32 0.85 -14.90
N SER A 140 13.39 0.27 -16.09
CA SER A 140 12.25 0.21 -16.99
C SER A 140 11.08 -0.35 -16.20
N ILE A 141 10.01 0.43 -16.09
CA ILE A 141 8.79 -0.02 -15.43
C ILE A 141 8.27 -1.15 -16.31
N SER A 142 8.47 -2.40 -15.88
CA SER A 142 7.97 -3.55 -16.60
C SER A 142 6.46 -3.43 -16.72
N GLU A 143 5.93 -3.64 -17.92
CA GLU A 143 4.49 -3.64 -18.15
C GLU A 143 3.79 -4.62 -17.18
N PRO A 144 2.63 -4.26 -16.62
CA PRO A 144 1.87 -5.18 -15.79
C PRO A 144 1.53 -6.47 -16.55
N ALA A 145 1.47 -7.59 -15.83
CA ALA A 145 1.03 -8.85 -16.42
C ALA A 145 -0.36 -8.70 -17.09
N ALA A 146 -0.59 -9.47 -18.16
CA ALA A 146 -1.83 -9.41 -18.93
C ALA A 146 -3.08 -9.66 -18.05
N ASN A 147 -3.00 -10.57 -17.07
CA ASN A 147 -4.11 -10.84 -16.14
C ASN A 147 -4.12 -9.91 -14.91
N SER A 148 -3.27 -8.90 -14.86
CA SER A 148 -3.31 -7.90 -13.80
C SER A 148 -4.47 -6.93 -14.05
N VAL A 149 -5.22 -6.59 -13.01
CA VAL A 149 -6.27 -5.55 -13.12
C VAL A 149 -5.70 -4.20 -13.60
N ARG A 150 -4.40 -3.95 -13.41
CA ARG A 150 -3.71 -2.74 -13.89
C ARG A 150 -3.61 -2.66 -15.42
N SER A 151 -3.78 -3.77 -16.14
CA SER A 151 -3.79 -3.81 -17.62
C SER A 151 -5.20 -3.89 -18.21
N ILE A 152 -6.23 -3.87 -17.36
CA ILE A 152 -7.64 -4.01 -17.76
C ILE A 152 -8.36 -2.66 -17.65
N SER A 153 -9.19 -2.34 -18.64
CA SER A 153 -10.04 -1.15 -18.66
C SER A 153 -11.48 -1.52 -18.30
N LEU A 154 -12.13 -0.64 -17.55
CA LEU A 154 -13.54 -0.78 -17.16
C LEU A 154 -14.39 0.36 -17.72
N ASP A 155 -15.62 0.07 -18.11
CA ASP A 155 -16.65 1.07 -18.37
C ASP A 155 -17.23 1.54 -17.03
N THR A 156 -16.75 2.71 -16.56
CA THR A 156 -17.15 3.28 -15.27
C THR A 156 -18.61 3.75 -15.27
N SER A 157 -19.17 4.12 -16.42
CA SER A 157 -20.57 4.53 -16.51
C SER A 157 -21.48 3.33 -16.35
N LYS A 158 -21.18 2.23 -17.06
CA LYS A 158 -21.89 0.96 -16.89
C LYS A 158 -21.74 0.40 -15.47
N LEU A 159 -20.58 0.56 -14.85
CA LEU A 159 -20.33 0.18 -13.45
C LEU A 159 -21.29 0.88 -12.50
N VAL A 160 -21.33 2.21 -12.54
CA VAL A 160 -22.18 3.00 -11.65
C VAL A 160 -23.64 2.63 -11.90
N LEU A 161 -24.09 2.58 -13.15
CA LEU A 161 -25.46 2.21 -13.49
C LEU A 161 -25.87 0.85 -12.88
N LYS A 162 -24.96 -0.14 -12.91
CA LYS A 162 -25.26 -1.49 -12.44
C LYS A 162 -25.21 -1.62 -10.92
N PHE A 163 -24.19 -1.02 -10.28
CA PHE A 163 -23.82 -1.33 -8.90
C PHE A 163 -24.09 -0.20 -7.88
N LEU A 164 -24.45 1.01 -8.32
CA LEU A 164 -24.66 2.14 -7.41
C LEU A 164 -25.69 1.81 -6.33
N GLY A 165 -25.29 1.97 -5.06
CA GLY A 165 -26.14 1.76 -3.90
C GLY A 165 -26.49 0.30 -3.61
N LYS A 166 -25.91 -0.67 -4.34
CA LYS A 166 -26.23 -2.09 -4.16
C LYS A 166 -25.12 -2.78 -3.39
N PRO A 167 -25.41 -3.38 -2.22
CA PRO A 167 -24.44 -4.21 -1.54
C PRO A 167 -24.13 -5.45 -2.37
N MET A 168 -22.87 -5.86 -2.36
CA MET A 168 -22.42 -7.09 -2.99
C MET A 168 -22.98 -8.31 -2.26
N GLU A 169 -23.28 -9.36 -3.00
CA GLU A 169 -23.84 -10.61 -2.46
C GLU A 169 -22.89 -11.29 -1.47
N THR A 170 -21.58 -11.16 -1.71
CA THR A 170 -20.55 -11.80 -0.89
C THR A 170 -19.48 -10.83 -0.44
N PHE A 171 -18.75 -11.25 0.60
CA PHE A 171 -17.70 -10.44 1.21
C PHE A 171 -16.39 -10.50 0.42
N GLY A 172 -15.69 -9.37 0.44
CA GLY A 172 -14.29 -9.30 0.04
C GLY A 172 -14.07 -8.72 -1.35
N LYS A 173 -12.85 -8.20 -1.54
CA LYS A 173 -12.48 -7.50 -2.77
C LYS A 173 -12.38 -8.42 -3.98
N ASP A 174 -12.07 -9.70 -3.77
CA ASP A 174 -11.95 -10.69 -4.84
C ASP A 174 -13.27 -10.83 -5.62
N PHE A 175 -14.38 -10.96 -4.91
CA PHE A 175 -15.71 -10.99 -5.51
C PHE A 175 -16.01 -9.69 -6.27
N VAL A 176 -15.78 -8.52 -5.65
CA VAL A 176 -16.02 -7.22 -6.32
C VAL A 176 -15.20 -7.10 -7.61
N ILE A 177 -13.91 -7.46 -7.58
CA ILE A 177 -13.02 -7.38 -8.74
C ILE A 177 -13.52 -8.30 -9.86
N HIS A 178 -13.86 -9.55 -9.54
CA HIS A 178 -14.31 -10.52 -10.53
C HIS A 178 -15.71 -10.20 -11.09
N ASN A 179 -16.64 -9.82 -10.22
CA ASN A 179 -18.00 -9.47 -10.62
C ASN A 179 -18.00 -8.20 -11.49
N THR A 180 -17.26 -7.16 -11.10
CA THR A 180 -17.15 -5.95 -11.92
C THR A 180 -16.44 -6.22 -13.25
N PHE A 181 -15.39 -7.05 -13.28
CA PHE A 181 -14.77 -7.44 -14.54
C PHE A 181 -15.76 -8.12 -15.49
N SER A 182 -16.49 -9.14 -15.01
CA SER A 182 -17.45 -9.89 -15.82
C SER A 182 -18.55 -8.99 -16.42
N GLU A 183 -18.91 -7.94 -15.70
CA GLU A 183 -20.07 -7.13 -16.02
C GLU A 183 -19.75 -5.88 -16.82
N VAL A 184 -18.57 -5.29 -16.59
CA VAL A 184 -18.26 -3.94 -17.09
C VAL A 184 -16.87 -3.77 -17.69
N ALA A 185 -16.08 -4.84 -17.83
CA ALA A 185 -14.85 -4.75 -18.61
C ALA A 185 -15.15 -4.49 -20.10
N TYR A 186 -14.23 -3.81 -20.77
CA TYR A 186 -14.33 -3.63 -22.22
C TYR A 186 -14.24 -4.98 -22.96
N PRO A 187 -14.94 -5.16 -24.10
CA PRO A 187 -14.96 -6.42 -24.84
C PRO A 187 -13.58 -6.99 -25.17
N ASP A 188 -12.63 -6.11 -25.53
CA ASP A 188 -11.25 -6.50 -25.84
C ASP A 188 -10.55 -7.17 -24.66
N ASP A 189 -10.76 -6.66 -23.43
CA ASP A 189 -10.17 -7.23 -22.23
C ASP A 189 -10.85 -8.54 -21.82
N VAL A 190 -12.16 -8.67 -22.05
CA VAL A 190 -12.91 -9.92 -21.84
C VAL A 190 -12.41 -11.01 -22.79
N HIS A 191 -12.30 -10.71 -24.09
CA HIS A 191 -11.80 -11.63 -25.09
C HIS A 191 -10.35 -12.03 -24.83
N ARG A 192 -9.48 -11.05 -24.55
CA ARG A 192 -8.05 -11.26 -24.26
C ARG A 192 -7.81 -12.14 -23.04
N LEU A 193 -8.72 -12.15 -22.07
CA LEU A 193 -8.62 -12.92 -20.83
C LEU A 193 -9.56 -14.13 -20.79
N GLN A 194 -10.12 -14.53 -21.94
CA GLN A 194 -10.93 -15.72 -22.03
C GLN A 194 -10.13 -16.96 -21.58
N GLY A 195 -10.71 -17.74 -20.67
CA GLY A 195 -10.06 -18.91 -20.08
C GLY A 195 -9.08 -18.63 -18.93
N VAL A 196 -8.83 -17.35 -18.60
CA VAL A 196 -8.07 -16.99 -17.39
C VAL A 196 -8.98 -17.14 -16.18
N SER A 197 -8.64 -18.09 -15.29
CA SER A 197 -9.45 -18.40 -14.11
C SER A 197 -9.42 -17.32 -13.03
N ARG A 198 -8.34 -16.53 -12.95
CA ARG A 198 -8.16 -15.54 -11.87
C ARG A 198 -7.41 -14.29 -12.29
N LEU A 199 -7.95 -13.13 -11.88
CA LEU A 199 -7.31 -11.84 -12.04
C LEU A 199 -6.28 -11.59 -10.94
N SER A 200 -5.18 -10.94 -11.29
CA SER A 200 -4.09 -10.62 -10.36
C SER A 200 -4.24 -9.18 -9.84
N PHE A 201 -4.42 -9.04 -8.53
CA PHE A 201 -4.58 -7.75 -7.85
C PHE A 201 -4.09 -7.82 -6.40
N ASN A 202 -3.94 -6.67 -5.74
CA ASN A 202 -3.48 -6.61 -4.36
C ASN A 202 -4.68 -6.53 -3.40
N LYS A 203 -5.07 -7.65 -2.79
CA LYS A 203 -6.20 -7.68 -1.83
C LYS A 203 -6.06 -6.77 -0.60
N TYR A 204 -4.84 -6.36 -0.27
CA TYR A 204 -4.56 -5.54 0.91
C TYR A 204 -4.48 -4.03 0.61
N CYS A 205 -4.59 -3.61 -0.65
CA CYS A 205 -4.50 -2.19 -0.99
C CYS A 205 -5.81 -1.45 -0.70
N GLY A 206 -5.73 -0.24 -0.15
CA GLY A 206 -6.86 0.70 -0.04
C GLY A 206 -7.17 1.40 -1.36
N VAL A 207 -6.19 1.44 -2.28
CA VAL A 207 -6.30 2.02 -3.61
C VAL A 207 -5.93 0.96 -4.64
N GLN A 208 -6.92 0.50 -5.41
CA GLN A 208 -6.70 -0.50 -6.46
C GLN A 208 -6.76 0.16 -7.82
N GLU A 209 -5.60 0.26 -8.47
CA GLU A 209 -5.48 0.81 -9.81
C GLU A 209 -5.94 -0.21 -10.86
N TRP A 210 -6.75 0.28 -11.81
CA TRP A 210 -7.03 -0.33 -13.10
C TRP A 210 -6.28 0.44 -14.21
N LYS A 211 -6.41 0.01 -15.46
CA LYS A 211 -5.77 0.71 -16.59
C LYS A 211 -6.32 2.13 -16.74
N ASN A 212 -7.64 2.29 -16.70
CA ASN A 212 -8.33 3.57 -16.92
C ASN A 212 -9.08 4.10 -15.69
N SER A 213 -9.11 3.37 -14.57
CA SER A 213 -9.86 3.77 -13.38
C SER A 213 -9.13 3.40 -12.09
N ILE A 214 -9.65 3.87 -10.96
CA ILE A 214 -9.14 3.55 -9.62
C ILE A 214 -10.33 3.21 -8.73
N TYR A 215 -10.22 2.10 -8.01
CA TYR A 215 -11.13 1.79 -6.91
C TYR A 215 -10.54 2.30 -5.60
N LEU A 216 -11.35 3.07 -4.88
CA LEU A 216 -11.05 3.54 -3.52
C LEU A 216 -11.87 2.70 -2.52
N TRP A 217 -11.19 1.93 -1.69
CA TRP A 217 -11.82 1.08 -0.68
C TRP A 217 -11.87 1.78 0.66
N ILE A 218 -13.06 1.96 1.21
CA ILE A 218 -13.28 2.62 2.49
C ILE A 218 -14.02 1.69 3.45
N ASN A 219 -13.50 1.58 4.68
CA ASN A 219 -14.26 1.05 5.80
C ASN A 219 -14.82 2.24 6.57
N LEU A 220 -16.14 2.31 6.71
CA LEU A 220 -16.86 3.32 7.48
C LEU A 220 -16.86 2.99 8.97
N GLY A 221 -17.24 3.96 9.81
CA GLY A 221 -17.25 3.81 11.27
C GLY A 221 -15.87 3.95 11.91
N GLY A 222 -15.00 4.79 11.33
CA GLY A 222 -13.64 5.04 11.81
C GLY A 222 -13.15 6.41 11.35
N PRO A 223 -11.85 6.59 11.07
CA PRO A 223 -11.34 7.88 10.60
C PRO A 223 -11.89 8.25 9.22
N ASN A 224 -12.21 7.27 8.38
CA ASN A 224 -12.91 7.54 7.12
C ASN A 224 -14.40 7.62 7.39
N ASP A 225 -14.99 8.75 7.04
CA ASP A 225 -16.41 8.98 7.24
C ASP A 225 -16.96 9.98 6.21
N PHE A 226 -18.27 10.00 6.09
CA PHE A 226 -18.98 10.97 5.30
C PHE A 226 -19.15 12.29 6.06
N SER A 227 -19.17 13.38 5.32
CA SER A 227 -19.40 14.74 5.83
C SER A 227 -20.26 15.51 4.83
N SER A 228 -20.62 16.76 5.18
CA SER A 228 -21.42 17.62 4.30
C SER A 228 -22.74 16.96 3.87
N ASN A 229 -23.47 16.39 4.84
CA ASN A 229 -24.72 15.64 4.63
C ASN A 229 -24.56 14.45 3.67
N GLY A 230 -23.40 13.79 3.69
CA GLY A 230 -23.10 12.65 2.82
C GLY A 230 -22.50 13.01 1.46
N ARG A 231 -22.37 14.30 1.13
CA ARG A 231 -21.82 14.73 -0.16
C ARG A 231 -20.31 14.62 -0.25
N CYS A 232 -19.63 14.58 0.88
CA CYS A 232 -18.18 14.47 0.93
C CYS A 232 -17.79 13.24 1.74
N VAL A 233 -16.64 12.65 1.41
CA VAL A 233 -16.05 11.54 2.16
C VAL A 233 -14.58 11.83 2.47
N SER A 234 -14.20 11.62 3.71
CA SER A 234 -12.81 11.69 4.15
C SER A 234 -12.12 10.35 3.92
N TRP A 235 -10.94 10.38 3.31
CA TRP A 235 -10.14 9.18 3.07
C TRP A 235 -8.71 9.36 3.56
N PHE A 236 -8.23 8.39 4.33
CA PHE A 236 -6.87 8.34 4.86
C PHE A 236 -6.06 7.28 4.10
N GLY A 237 -4.94 7.72 3.53
CA GLY A 237 -3.99 6.83 2.89
C GLY A 237 -3.35 5.82 3.85
N GLY A 238 -2.68 4.82 3.29
CA GLY A 238 -1.82 3.96 4.09
C GLY A 238 -0.61 4.74 4.65
N SER A 239 -0.01 4.29 5.75
CA SER A 239 1.13 4.97 6.40
C SER A 239 2.35 5.22 5.51
N LYS A 240 2.49 4.45 4.42
CA LYS A 240 3.55 4.57 3.41
C LYS A 240 3.13 5.41 2.19
N MET A 241 1.86 5.78 2.09
CA MET A 241 1.35 6.59 1.00
C MET A 241 1.62 8.05 1.34
N ARG A 242 2.51 8.64 0.55
CA ARG A 242 2.89 10.04 0.63
C ARG A 242 2.37 10.75 -0.61
N GLU A 243 2.30 12.07 -0.54
CA GLU A 243 1.89 12.92 -1.65
C GLU A 243 2.70 12.63 -2.93
N ASP A 244 4.01 12.43 -2.81
CA ASP A 244 4.93 12.12 -3.93
C ASP A 244 4.77 10.71 -4.53
N SER A 245 3.95 9.85 -3.93
CA SER A 245 3.77 8.48 -4.39
C SER A 245 3.03 8.47 -5.73
N PRO A 246 3.47 7.69 -6.74
CA PRO A 246 2.85 7.69 -8.07
C PRO A 246 1.33 7.45 -8.06
N VAL A 247 0.85 6.57 -7.18
CA VAL A 247 -0.59 6.30 -7.01
C VAL A 247 -1.37 7.49 -6.44
N ILE A 248 -0.75 8.28 -5.55
CA ILE A 248 -1.37 9.48 -4.96
C ILE A 248 -1.40 10.62 -5.98
N GLN A 249 -0.30 10.84 -6.70
CA GLN A 249 -0.26 11.80 -7.81
C GLN A 249 -1.31 11.47 -8.87
N ARG A 250 -1.48 10.19 -9.21
CA ARG A 250 -2.51 9.72 -10.14
C ARG A 250 -3.92 9.99 -9.61
N LEU A 251 -4.19 9.73 -8.33
CA LEU A 251 -5.48 10.05 -7.68
C LEU A 251 -5.78 11.55 -7.74
N ILE A 252 -4.82 12.39 -7.37
CA ILE A 252 -4.97 13.86 -7.42
C ILE A 252 -5.27 14.31 -8.85
N HIS A 253 -4.51 13.82 -9.83
CA HIS A 253 -4.68 14.20 -11.23
C HIS A 253 -6.08 13.82 -11.75
N MET A 254 -6.48 12.55 -11.61
CA MET A 254 -7.79 12.07 -12.08
C MET A 254 -8.95 12.76 -11.36
N GLY A 255 -8.80 12.99 -10.05
CA GLY A 255 -9.81 13.67 -9.25
C GLY A 255 -9.97 15.15 -9.63
N LYS A 256 -8.86 15.87 -9.88
CA LYS A 256 -8.89 17.27 -10.32
C LYS A 256 -9.45 17.40 -11.73
N GLU A 257 -9.07 16.53 -12.66
CA GLU A 257 -9.65 16.48 -14.01
C GLU A 257 -11.18 16.34 -13.94
N THR A 258 -11.65 15.48 -13.03
CA THR A 258 -13.09 15.29 -12.78
C THR A 258 -13.75 16.53 -12.18
N ALA A 259 -13.09 17.20 -11.24
CA ALA A 259 -13.62 18.41 -10.60
C ALA A 259 -13.69 19.61 -11.56
N SER A 260 -12.74 19.73 -12.50
CA SER A 260 -12.71 20.82 -13.48
C SER A 260 -13.73 20.63 -14.61
N ASN A 261 -13.97 19.38 -15.04
CA ASN A 261 -14.88 19.05 -16.14
C ASN A 261 -16.34 18.99 -15.67
N ASN A 262 -16.84 20.06 -15.03
CA ASN A 262 -18.19 20.18 -14.46
C ASN A 262 -19.34 19.74 -15.39
N SER A 263 -19.09 19.59 -16.68
CA SER A 263 -20.05 19.20 -17.72
C SER A 263 -20.01 17.73 -18.15
N SER A 264 -19.01 16.92 -17.80
CA SER A 264 -18.96 15.49 -18.18
C SER A 264 -18.84 14.57 -16.97
N ILE A 265 -19.99 14.22 -16.40
CA ILE A 265 -20.14 13.18 -15.36
C ILE A 265 -19.42 11.87 -15.75
N SER A 266 -19.34 11.59 -17.06
CA SER A 266 -18.69 10.41 -17.64
C SER A 266 -17.15 10.42 -17.52
N SER A 267 -16.51 11.55 -17.19
CA SER A 267 -15.05 11.62 -17.10
C SER A 267 -14.49 11.13 -15.77
N SER A 268 -15.32 10.96 -14.74
CA SER A 268 -14.81 10.47 -13.45
C SER A 268 -14.41 9.00 -13.55
N ARG A 269 -13.21 8.74 -13.06
CA ARG A 269 -12.53 7.45 -13.12
C ARG A 269 -12.17 6.91 -11.74
N ILE A 270 -12.57 7.59 -10.66
CA ILE A 270 -12.36 7.15 -9.28
C ILE A 270 -13.69 6.65 -8.73
N ILE A 271 -13.76 5.35 -8.44
CA ILE A 271 -14.97 4.68 -7.96
C ILE A 271 -14.83 4.36 -6.47
N LEU A 272 -15.80 4.81 -5.68
CA LEU A 272 -15.87 4.57 -4.25
C LEU A 272 -16.57 3.25 -3.94
N TRP A 273 -15.89 2.40 -3.19
CA TRP A 273 -16.43 1.20 -2.59
C TRP A 273 -16.34 1.29 -1.09
N CYS A 274 -17.50 1.35 -0.42
CA CYS A 274 -17.58 1.44 1.03
C CYS A 274 -18.08 0.12 1.62
N ARG A 275 -17.73 -0.12 2.87
CA ARG A 275 -18.42 -1.11 3.71
C ARG A 275 -18.47 -0.63 5.15
N HIS A 276 -19.52 -1.03 5.85
CA HIS A 276 -19.69 -0.72 7.27
C HIS A 276 -19.12 -1.86 8.14
N ASN A 277 -18.70 -1.50 9.36
CA ASN A 277 -18.41 -2.48 10.40
C ASN A 277 -19.60 -2.52 11.36
N ASP A 278 -20.36 -3.60 11.33
CA ASP A 278 -21.48 -3.78 12.26
C ASP A 278 -20.94 -3.84 13.69
N ALA A 279 -21.27 -2.82 14.49
CA ALA A 279 -20.80 -2.69 15.86
C ALA A 279 -21.33 -3.79 16.78
N GLN A 280 -22.53 -4.32 16.50
CA GLN A 280 -23.15 -5.37 17.32
C GLN A 280 -22.51 -6.72 17.03
N THR A 281 -22.43 -7.10 15.75
CA THR A 281 -21.91 -8.43 15.37
C THR A 281 -20.39 -8.45 15.21
N LYS A 282 -19.73 -7.27 15.17
CA LYS A 282 -18.32 -7.09 14.83
C LYS A 282 -17.95 -7.68 13.46
N LYS A 283 -18.94 -7.85 12.58
CA LYS A 283 -18.75 -8.35 11.22
C LYS A 283 -18.69 -7.16 10.27
N LEU A 284 -17.76 -7.26 9.32
CA LEU A 284 -17.71 -6.33 8.20
C LEU A 284 -18.84 -6.69 7.25
N LEU A 285 -19.64 -5.70 6.83
CA LEU A 285 -20.67 -5.86 5.79
C LEU A 285 -20.04 -6.00 4.38
N PRO A 286 -20.79 -6.48 3.38
CA PRO A 286 -20.31 -6.50 2.00
C PRO A 286 -20.01 -5.09 1.49
N TYR A 287 -19.20 -5.01 0.43
CA TYR A 287 -18.92 -3.71 -0.19
C TYR A 287 -20.12 -3.23 -1.01
N THR A 288 -20.35 -1.93 -0.99
CA THR A 288 -21.36 -1.23 -1.77
C THR A 288 -20.69 -0.15 -2.61
N CYS A 289 -21.07 -0.05 -3.89
CA CYS A 289 -20.59 1.02 -4.75
C CYS A 289 -21.34 2.31 -4.39
N MET A 290 -20.60 3.33 -3.96
CA MET A 290 -21.18 4.65 -3.67
C MET A 290 -21.05 5.61 -4.86
N GLY A 291 -20.51 5.15 -5.98
CA GLY A 291 -20.39 5.94 -7.20
C GLY A 291 -19.04 6.62 -7.34
N ARG A 292 -19.03 7.72 -8.07
CA ARG A 292 -17.82 8.42 -8.55
C ARG A 292 -17.39 9.55 -7.63
N LEU A 293 -16.08 9.76 -7.57
CA LEU A 293 -15.45 10.80 -6.78
C LEU A 293 -14.85 11.91 -7.65
N ALA A 294 -15.01 13.14 -7.18
CA ALA A 294 -14.25 14.31 -7.61
C ALA A 294 -13.31 14.75 -6.49
N TYR A 295 -12.15 15.28 -6.86
CA TYR A 295 -11.23 15.87 -5.88
C TYR A 295 -11.86 17.12 -5.28
N GLU A 296 -11.87 17.20 -3.94
CA GLU A 296 -12.26 18.41 -3.21
C GLU A 296 -11.00 19.07 -2.62
N SER A 297 -10.29 18.36 -1.74
CA SER A 297 -9.08 18.86 -1.09
C SER A 297 -8.22 17.72 -0.52
N HIS A 298 -7.00 18.05 -0.10
CA HIS A 298 -6.17 17.18 0.72
C HIS A 298 -5.27 18.03 1.63
N VAL A 299 -4.70 17.42 2.67
CA VAL A 299 -3.75 18.08 3.57
C VAL A 299 -2.32 17.84 3.06
N PRO A 300 -1.63 18.86 2.50
CA PRO A 300 -0.28 18.68 1.98
C PRO A 300 0.71 18.29 3.08
N GLY A 301 1.65 17.41 2.75
CA GLY A 301 2.67 16.95 3.70
C GLY A 301 2.17 16.07 4.85
N SER A 302 0.87 15.73 4.93
CA SER A 302 0.37 14.84 5.98
C SER A 302 0.85 13.40 5.77
N GLN A 303 1.10 12.67 6.86
CA GLN A 303 1.47 11.27 6.84
C GLN A 303 0.65 10.46 7.86
N PRO A 304 -0.32 9.62 7.41
CA PRO A 304 -0.68 9.36 6.02
C PRO A 304 -1.31 10.58 5.31
N VAL A 305 -1.32 10.57 3.99
CA VAL A 305 -2.03 11.58 3.20
C VAL A 305 -3.54 11.53 3.51
N THR A 306 -4.15 12.68 3.76
CA THR A 306 -5.58 12.80 4.06
C THR A 306 -6.28 13.57 2.95
N PHE A 307 -7.34 12.98 2.41
CA PHE A 307 -8.15 13.56 1.34
C PHE A 307 -9.58 13.81 1.79
N THR A 308 -10.18 14.84 1.20
CA THR A 308 -11.63 14.98 1.12
C THR A 308 -12.02 14.82 -0.35
N TRP A 309 -12.98 13.94 -0.61
CA TRP A 309 -13.53 13.69 -1.93
C TRP A 309 -14.99 14.07 -1.96
N ARG A 310 -15.44 14.66 -3.07
CA ARG A 310 -16.86 14.96 -3.32
C ARG A 310 -17.51 13.82 -4.09
N LEU A 311 -18.67 13.37 -3.63
CA LEU A 311 -19.47 12.32 -4.25
C LEU A 311 -20.30 12.90 -5.38
N ILE A 312 -20.00 12.52 -6.62
CA ILE A 312 -20.66 13.05 -7.82
C ILE A 312 -22.06 12.45 -7.97
N ASP A 313 -22.19 11.16 -7.64
CA ASP A 313 -23.44 10.41 -7.79
C ASP A 313 -24.37 10.54 -6.58
N TYR A 314 -24.16 11.55 -5.71
CA TYR A 314 -24.96 11.76 -4.50
C TYR A 314 -26.45 11.92 -4.81
N ASP A 315 -26.81 12.77 -5.77
CA ASP A 315 -28.23 12.99 -6.09
C ASP A 315 -28.87 11.71 -6.66
N SER A 316 -28.14 10.94 -7.46
CA SER A 316 -28.58 9.63 -7.96
C SER A 316 -28.83 8.64 -6.82
N ILE A 317 -28.01 8.67 -5.77
CA ILE A 317 -28.21 7.87 -4.55
C ILE A 317 -29.49 8.29 -3.83
N MET A 318 -29.69 9.61 -3.64
CA MET A 318 -30.82 10.16 -2.89
C MET A 318 -32.17 10.01 -3.61
N ASN A 319 -32.17 9.95 -4.94
CA ASN A 319 -33.38 9.80 -5.74
C ASN A 319 -33.96 8.37 -5.72
N SER A 320 -33.16 7.37 -5.36
CA SER A 320 -33.59 5.98 -5.25
C SER A 320 -33.90 5.63 -3.80
N GLN A 321 -35.14 5.23 -3.49
CA GLN A 321 -35.55 4.88 -2.12
C GLN A 321 -34.62 3.83 -1.49
N THR A 322 -34.42 2.71 -2.18
CA THR A 322 -33.59 1.60 -1.69
C THR A 322 -32.15 2.01 -1.46
N THR A 323 -31.60 2.83 -2.35
CA THR A 323 -30.21 3.30 -2.26
C THR A 323 -30.06 4.34 -1.14
N ARG A 324 -31.05 5.20 -0.97
CA ARG A 324 -31.12 6.22 0.07
C ARG A 324 -31.17 5.60 1.46
N GLU A 325 -32.04 4.61 1.67
CA GLU A 325 -32.15 3.89 2.95
C GLU A 325 -30.81 3.29 3.36
N TYR A 326 -30.17 2.56 2.43
CA TYR A 326 -28.85 1.98 2.67
C TYR A 326 -27.79 3.05 2.95
N PHE A 327 -27.81 4.16 2.19
CA PHE A 327 -26.86 5.24 2.40
C PHE A 327 -27.05 5.88 3.77
N GLN A 328 -28.28 6.19 4.17
CA GLN A 328 -28.59 6.78 5.49
C GLN A 328 -28.19 5.85 6.63
N GLU A 329 -28.45 4.54 6.49
CA GLU A 329 -27.97 3.53 7.42
C GLU A 329 -26.43 3.51 7.50
N ALA A 330 -25.76 3.55 6.35
CA ALA A 330 -24.31 3.51 6.27
C ALA A 330 -23.61 4.77 6.78
N THR A 331 -24.24 5.94 6.68
CA THR A 331 -23.69 7.23 7.14
C THR A 331 -24.22 7.67 8.51
N GLY A 332 -25.14 6.90 9.12
CA GLY A 332 -25.80 7.27 10.37
C GLY A 332 -26.57 8.60 10.30
N SER A 333 -27.01 9.00 9.10
CA SER A 333 -27.66 10.30 8.83
C SER A 333 -29.19 10.18 8.72
N GLY A 334 -29.78 9.35 9.58
CA GLY A 334 -31.22 9.08 9.63
C GLY A 334 -32.06 10.20 10.22
#